data_AF-A0A7V2NLM0-F1
#
_entry.id   AF-A0A7V2NLM0-F1
#
_cell.length_a   1.000
_cell.length_b   1.000
_cell.length_c   1.000
_cell.angle_alpha   90.00
_cell.angle_beta   90.00
_cell.angle_gamma   90.00
#
_symmetry.space_group_name_H-M   'P 1'
#
loop_
_entity.id
_entity.type
_entity.pdbx_description
1 polymer ?
#
loop_
_entity_poly.entity_id
_entity_poly.type
_entity_poly.pdbx_seq_one_letter_code
_entity_poly.pdbx_strand_id
1 'polypeptide(L)' 'MIKDPVCGKRINRNKAHIKITYKGQDFLLCCPLCQAEFEKDPEQYINHAVQR' A
#
# COMPACT_ATOMS: atom_id res chain seq x y z
N MET A 1 9.52 -2.66 -8.95
CA MET A 1 8.09 -3.03 -8.85
C MET A 1 7.66 -2.85 -7.41
N ILE A 2 6.51 -2.22 -7.18
CA ILE A 2 6.04 -1.85 -5.84
C ILE A 2 5.06 -2.92 -5.38
N LYS A 3 5.14 -3.37 -4.14
CA LYS A 3 4.25 -4.40 -3.61
C LYS A 3 3.07 -3.72 -2.92
N ASP A 4 1.86 -4.11 -3.27
CA ASP A 4 0.67 -3.76 -2.51
C ASP A 4 0.82 -4.35 -1.09
N PRO A 5 0.80 -3.53 -0.03
CA PRO A 5 1.00 -4.02 1.33
C PRO A 5 -0.19 -4.84 1.86
N VAL A 6 -1.38 -4.73 1.25
CA VAL A 6 -2.57 -5.47 1.67
C VAL A 6 -2.61 -6.85 1.04
N CYS A 7 -2.58 -6.92 -0.31
CA CYS A 7 -2.73 -8.20 -1.02
C CYS A 7 -1.40 -8.82 -1.49
N GLY A 8 -0.29 -8.09 -1.37
CA GLY A 8 1.02 -8.54 -1.81
C GLY A 8 1.26 -8.53 -3.33
N LYS A 9 0.31 -8.00 -4.11
CA LYS A 9 0.39 -7.93 -5.57
C LYS A 9 1.53 -7.00 -6.00
N ARG A 10 2.27 -7.38 -7.05
CA ARG A 10 3.27 -6.50 -7.68
C ARG A 10 2.56 -5.49 -8.58
N ILE A 11 2.75 -4.22 -8.28
CA ILE A 11 2.20 -3.07 -8.99
C ILE A 11 3.31 -2.35 -9.76
N ASN A 12 3.02 -1.98 -11.00
CA ASN A 12 3.80 -0.99 -11.72
C ASN A 12 3.40 0.39 -11.22
N ARG A 13 4.38 1.24 -10.90
CA ARG A 13 4.12 2.58 -10.31
C ARG A 13 3.09 3.39 -11.10
N ASN A 14 3.10 3.27 -12.44
CA ASN A 14 2.19 3.98 -13.34
C ASN A 14 0.80 3.32 -13.48
N LYS A 15 0.60 2.16 -12.85
CA LYS A 15 -0.67 1.40 -12.83
C LYS A 15 -1.24 1.25 -11.41
N ALA A 16 -0.70 1.97 -10.44
CA ALA A 16 -1.30 2.00 -9.11
C ALA A 16 -2.69 2.64 -9.19
N HIS A 17 -3.62 2.10 -8.42
CA HIS A 17 -4.95 2.70 -8.29
C HIS A 17 -4.85 4.02 -7.52
N ILE A 18 -4.12 4.02 -6.41
CA ILE A 18 -3.93 5.19 -5.56
C ILE A 18 -2.58 5.16 -4.84
N LYS A 19 -2.09 6.35 -4.47
CA LYS A 19 -0.97 6.55 -3.54
C LYS A 19 -1.50 7.17 -2.26
N ILE A 20 -1.25 6.52 -1.12
CA ILE A 20 -1.60 7.01 0.21
C ILE A 20 -0.32 7.34 0.96
N THR A 21 -0.24 8.53 1.55
CA THR A 21 0.87 8.92 2.42
C THR A 21 0.46 8.72 3.88
N TYR A 22 1.11 7.79 4.57
CA TYR A 22 0.85 7.48 5.99
C TYR A 22 2.16 7.48 6.78
N LYS A 23 2.20 8.20 7.92
CA LYS A 23 3.40 8.40 8.75
C LYS A 23 4.64 8.86 7.94
N GLY A 24 4.44 9.66 6.90
CA GLY A 24 5.51 10.17 6.03
C GLY A 24 6.03 9.17 4.99
N GLN A 25 5.39 8.01 4.85
CA GLN A 25 5.71 7.01 3.82
C GLN A 25 4.59 6.87 2.80
N ASP A 26 4.97 6.70 1.54
CA ASP A 26 4.04 6.51 0.43
C ASP A 26 3.76 5.02 0.19
N PHE A 27 2.49 4.65 0.21
CA PHE A 27 1.99 3.31 -0.09
C PHE A 27 1.18 3.32 -1.38
N LEU A 28 1.44 2.37 -2.27
CA LEU A 28 0.67 2.20 -3.50
C LEU A 28 -0.25 0.99 -3.39
N LEU A 29 -1.51 1.20 -3.76
CA LEU A 29 -2.55 0.18 -3.70
C LEU A 29 -3.06 -0.15 -5.09
N CYS A 30 -3.42 -1.41 -5.31
CA CYS A 30 -3.74 -1.94 -6.63
C CYS A 30 -5.21 -1.78 -7.01
N CYS A 31 -6.10 -1.57 -6.04
CA CYS A 31 -7.55 -1.46 -6.27
C CYS A 31 -8.26 -0.78 -5.08
N PRO A 32 -9.54 -0.37 -5.25
CA PRO A 32 -10.35 0.24 -4.18
C PRO A 32 -10.51 -0.64 -2.93
N LEU A 33 -10.55 -1.96 -3.09
CA LEU A 33 -10.67 -2.87 -1.95
C LEU A 33 -9.41 -2.85 -1.07
N CYS A 34 -8.22 -2.84 -1.67
CA CYS A 34 -6.96 -2.69 -0.93
C CYS A 34 -6.87 -1.32 -0.27
N GLN A 35 -7.41 -0.26 -0.88
CA GLN A 35 -7.56 1.05 -0.23
C GLN A 35 -8.41 0.96 1.03
N ALA A 36 -9.63 0.43 0.93
CA ALA A 36 -10.53 0.36 2.08
C ALA A 36 -9.92 -0.45 3.24
N GLU A 37 -9.29 -1.59 2.95
CA GLU A 37 -8.61 -2.40 3.97
C GLU A 37 -7.41 -1.66 4.59
N PHE A 38 -6.58 -1.01 3.76
CA PHE A 38 -5.44 -0.23 4.24
C PHE A 38 -5.88 0.96 5.12
N GLU A 39 -6.95 1.67 4.75
CA GLU A 39 -7.46 2.80 5.53
C GLU A 39 -8.12 2.36 6.84
N LYS A 40 -8.66 1.13 6.89
CA LYS A 40 -9.29 0.56 8.09
C LYS A 40 -8.29 0.21 9.18
N ASP A 41 -7.15 -0.37 8.81
CA ASP A 41 -6.05 -0.68 9.75
C ASP A 41 -4.66 -0.53 9.09
N PRO A 42 -4.19 0.70 8.86
CA PRO A 42 -2.92 0.95 8.18
C PRO A 42 -1.74 0.42 8.99
N GLU A 43 -1.83 0.38 10.32
CA GLU A 43 -0.73 -0.05 11.20
C GLU A 43 -0.35 -1.52 10.98
N GLN A 44 -1.33 -2.37 10.69
CA GLN A 44 -1.11 -3.77 10.33
C GLN A 44 -0.27 -3.92 9.05
N TYR A 45 -0.46 -3.04 8.07
CA TYR A 45 0.14 -3.16 6.74
C TYR A 45 1.47 -2.41 6.58
N ILE A 46 1.72 -1.39 7.41
CA ILE A 46 2.99 -0.64 7.36
C ILE A 46 4.16 -1.42 7.98
N ASN A 47 3.91 -2.35 8.90
CA ASN A 47 4.96 -3.01 9.68
C ASN A 47 5.92 -3.86 8.83
N HIS A 48 5.48 -4.27 7.64
CA HIS A 48 6.30 -5.05 6.69
C HIS A 48 6.96 -4.20 5.58
N ALA A 49 6.58 -2.93 5.43
CA ALA A 49 7.12 -2.05 4.39
C ALA A 49 8.39 -1.30 4.83
N VAL A 50 8.68 -1.29 6.13
CA VAL A 50 9.85 -0.63 6.73
C VAL A 50 10.92 -1.66 7.05
N GLN A 51 11.59 -2.20 6.02
CA GLN A 51 12.93 -2.78 6.22
C GLN A 51 13.94 -1.79 5.65
N ARG A 52 14.72 -1.19 6.55
CA ARG A 52 15.90 -0.37 6.23
C ARG A 52 16.97 -1.20 5.53
#